data_AF-A0A942CK09-F1
#
_entry.id   AF-A0A942CK09-F1
#
_cell.length_a   1.000
_cell.length_b   1.000
_cell.length_c   1.000
_cell.angle_alpha   90.00
_cell.angle_beta   90.00
_cell.angle_gamma   90.00
#
_symmetry.space_group_name_H-M   'P 1'
#
loop_
_entity.id
_entity.type
_entity.pdbx_description
1 polymer ?
#
loop_
_entity_poly.entity_id
_entity_poly.type
_entity_poly.pdbx_seq_one_letter_code
_entity_poly.pdbx_strand_id
1 'polypeptide(L)'
;MIAPMVRLLALLLIVWEPLNFAAAAAGAFNAISVRGTPVAVVLLARFGAAGLCIAAGRALLDRRPSAPLLVRAALGISGIVQVIALVTPWFPSNRIPGDTSLYVIWVVVYYGALLAFTRRSAEFKAMTT
;
A
#
# COMPACT_ATOMS: atom_id res chain seq x y z
N MET A 1 26.26 2.68 3.44
CA MET A 1 25.22 1.97 4.22
C MET A 1 23.90 2.70 4.10
N ILE A 2 22.78 1.99 3.96
CA ILE A 2 21.41 2.53 4.07
C ILE A 2 21.06 2.63 5.56
N ALA A 3 20.40 3.72 5.98
CA ALA A 3 19.93 3.88 7.34
C ALA A 3 18.94 2.76 7.72
N PRO A 4 18.96 2.28 8.97
CA PRO A 4 18.13 1.17 9.42
C PRO A 4 16.63 1.41 9.15
N MET A 5 16.17 2.65 9.30
CA MET A 5 14.76 3.02 9.11
C MET A 5 14.33 2.96 7.65
N VAL A 6 15.21 3.32 6.71
CA VAL A 6 14.92 3.21 5.28
C VAL A 6 14.95 1.75 4.82
N ARG A 7 15.86 0.95 5.39
CA ARG A 7 15.86 -0.51 5.18
C ARG A 7 14.56 -1.14 5.70
N LEU A 8 14.11 -0.73 6.89
CA LEU A 8 12.86 -1.21 7.47
C LEU A 8 11.66 -0.85 6.59
N LEU A 9 11.60 0.38 6.07
CA LEU A 9 10.58 0.78 5.10
C LEU A 9 10.64 -0.07 3.82
N ALA A 10 11.83 -0.34 3.28
CA ALA A 10 11.97 -1.18 2.10
C ALA A 10 11.47 -2.61 2.34
N LEU A 11 11.81 -3.21 3.49
CA LEU A 11 11.32 -4.53 3.88
C LEU A 11 9.81 -4.53 4.12
N LEU A 12 9.28 -3.48 4.74
CA LEU A 12 7.84 -3.29 4.91
C LEU A 12 7.14 -3.31 3.53
N LEU A 13 7.63 -2.56 2.55
CA LEU A 13 7.04 -2.54 1.20
C LEU A 13 7.12 -3.89 0.48
N ILE A 14 8.21 -4.64 0.66
CA ILE A 14 8.43 -5.93 0.00
C ILE A 14 7.62 -7.05 0.65
N VAL A 15 7.43 -7.02 1.97
CA VAL A 15 6.83 -8.14 2.71
C VAL A 15 5.40 -7.84 3.10
N TRP A 16 5.14 -6.67 3.69
CA TRP A 16 3.83 -6.35 4.26
C TRP A 16 2.75 -6.13 3.19
N GLU A 17 3.06 -5.40 2.12
CA GLU A 17 2.07 -5.10 1.08
C GLU A 17 1.60 -6.36 0.31
N PRO A 18 2.47 -7.30 -0.08
CA PRO A 18 2.04 -8.57 -0.65
C PRO A 18 1.26 -9.45 0.32
N LEU A 19 1.62 -9.46 1.61
CA LEU A 19 0.84 -10.19 2.63
C LEU A 19 -0.55 -9.59 2.80
N ASN A 20 -0.67 -8.27 2.84
CA ASN A 20 -1.95 -7.57 2.94
C ASN A 20 -2.81 -7.85 1.70
N PHE A 21 -2.23 -7.86 0.50
CA PHE A 21 -2.92 -8.31 -0.71
C PHE A 21 -3.39 -9.76 -0.60
N ALA A 22 -2.51 -10.69 -0.23
CA ALA A 22 -2.83 -12.11 -0.15
C ALA A 22 -3.98 -12.38 0.84
N ALA A 23 -3.93 -11.74 2.02
CA ALA A 23 -4.98 -11.81 3.03
C ALA A 23 -6.34 -11.30 2.48
N ALA A 24 -6.33 -10.18 1.76
CA ALA A 24 -7.54 -9.63 1.15
C ALA A 24 -8.07 -10.50 -0.01
N ALA A 25 -7.16 -11.04 -0.84
CA ALA A 25 -7.51 -11.87 -1.98
C ALA A 25 -8.15 -13.20 -1.52
N ALA A 26 -7.62 -13.82 -0.47
CA ALA A 26 -8.13 -15.08 0.07
C ALA A 26 -9.63 -15.00 0.43
N GLY A 27 -10.07 -13.88 1.04
CA GLY A 27 -11.49 -13.67 1.34
C GLY A 27 -12.33 -13.20 0.15
N ALA A 28 -11.70 -12.58 -0.85
CA ALA A 28 -12.40 -11.95 -1.96
C ALA A 28 -12.63 -12.85 -3.17
N PHE A 29 -11.83 -13.91 -3.38
CA PHE A 29 -12.02 -14.83 -4.51
C PHE A 29 -13.43 -15.45 -4.54
N ASN A 30 -13.93 -15.91 -3.39
CA ASN A 30 -15.30 -16.42 -3.27
C ASN A 30 -16.38 -15.35 -3.52
N ALA A 31 -16.06 -14.08 -3.25
CA ALA A 31 -16.98 -12.98 -3.47
C ALA A 31 -17.08 -12.54 -4.94
N ILE A 32 -16.15 -12.96 -5.82
CA ILE A 32 -16.18 -12.62 -7.25
C ILE A 32 -17.45 -13.18 -7.89
N SER A 33 -17.85 -14.41 -7.57
CA SER A 33 -19.06 -15.04 -8.14
C SER A 33 -20.36 -14.32 -7.73
N VAL A 34 -20.36 -13.62 -6.59
CA VAL A 34 -21.56 -12.96 -6.03
C VAL A 34 -21.60 -11.46 -6.40
N ARG A 35 -20.46 -10.79 -6.33
CA ARG A 35 -20.36 -9.32 -6.49
C ARG A 35 -19.80 -8.91 -7.86
N GLY A 36 -19.29 -9.85 -8.65
CA GLY A 36 -18.90 -9.65 -10.04
C GLY A 36 -17.68 -8.77 -10.25
N THR A 37 -17.68 -8.07 -11.39
CA THR A 37 -16.57 -7.25 -11.91
C THR A 37 -15.97 -6.24 -10.93
N PRO A 38 -16.75 -5.53 -10.08
CA PRO A 38 -16.18 -4.58 -9.12
C PRO A 38 -15.15 -5.18 -8.17
N VAL A 39 -15.36 -6.41 -7.67
CA VAL A 39 -14.36 -7.10 -6.81
C VAL A 39 -13.08 -7.35 -7.59
N ALA A 40 -13.19 -7.82 -8.84
CA ALA A 40 -12.05 -8.12 -9.69
C ALA A 40 -11.21 -6.87 -9.96
N VAL A 41 -11.85 -5.72 -10.24
CA VAL A 41 -11.15 -4.44 -10.44
C VAL A 41 -10.37 -4.02 -9.20
N VAL A 42 -10.99 -4.12 -8.01
CA VAL A 42 -10.30 -3.77 -6.75
C VAL A 42 -9.16 -4.75 -6.46
N LEU A 43 -9.31 -6.04 -6.74
CA LEU A 43 -8.24 -7.03 -6.60
C LEU A 43 -7.06 -6.75 -7.53
N LEU A 44 -7.32 -6.43 -8.80
CA LEU A 44 -6.29 -6.05 -9.75
C LEU A 44 -5.57 -4.76 -9.32
N ALA A 45 -6.30 -3.77 -8.81
CA ALA A 45 -5.71 -2.56 -8.28
C ALA A 45 -4.81 -2.84 -7.06
N ARG A 46 -5.25 -3.71 -6.12
CA ARG A 46 -4.45 -4.14 -4.97
C ARG A 46 -3.21 -4.93 -5.40
N PHE A 47 -3.34 -5.81 -6.39
CA PHE A 47 -2.22 -6.57 -6.94
C PHE A 47 -1.17 -5.66 -7.58
N GLY A 48 -1.61 -4.71 -8.40
CA GLY A 48 -0.73 -3.69 -9.00
C GLY A 48 -0.04 -2.83 -7.95
N ALA A 49 -0.77 -2.41 -6.91
CA ALA A 49 -0.20 -1.67 -5.78
C ALA A 49 0.88 -2.47 -5.03
N ALA A 50 0.61 -3.75 -4.74
CA ALA A 50 1.59 -4.63 -4.10
C ALA A 50 2.85 -4.81 -4.96
N GLY A 51 2.69 -5.03 -6.27
CA GLY A 51 3.81 -5.10 -7.22
C GLY A 51 4.64 -3.82 -7.25
N LEU A 52 3.98 -2.66 -7.24
CA LEU A 52 4.65 -1.36 -7.19
C LEU A 52 5.41 -1.16 -5.86
N CYS A 53 4.87 -1.62 -4.74
CA CYS A 53 5.55 -1.60 -3.44
C CYS A 53 6.80 -2.49 -3.45
N ILE A 54 6.75 -3.70 -4.02
CA ILE A 54 7.93 -4.55 -4.19
C ILE A 54 8.99 -3.83 -5.04
N ALA A 55 8.60 -3.27 -6.18
CA ALA A 55 9.51 -2.54 -7.06
C ALA A 55 10.14 -1.33 -6.35
N ALA A 56 9.36 -0.57 -5.59
CA ALA A 56 9.83 0.57 -4.81
C ALA A 56 10.79 0.16 -3.67
N GLY A 57 10.48 -0.91 -2.94
CA GLY A 57 11.36 -1.46 -1.90
C GLY A 57 12.67 -1.98 -2.48
N ARG A 58 12.65 -2.66 -3.63
CA ARG A 58 13.86 -3.08 -4.33
C ARG A 58 14.67 -1.87 -4.82
N ALA A 59 14.03 -0.85 -5.38
CA ALA A 59 14.69 0.38 -5.80
C ALA A 59 15.37 1.11 -4.62
N LEU A 60 14.76 1.09 -3.43
CA LEU A 60 15.37 1.63 -2.21
C LEU A 60 16.62 0.85 -1.79
N LEU A 61 16.53 -0.49 -1.76
CA LEU A 61 17.67 -1.35 -1.40
C LEU A 61 18.84 -1.19 -2.38
N ASP A 62 18.53 -1.04 -3.67
CA ASP A 62 19.50 -0.81 -4.74
C ASP A 62 19.99 0.66 -4.80
N ARG A 63 19.48 1.55 -3.93
CA ARG A 63 19.79 3.00 -3.89
C ARG A 63 19.61 3.71 -5.23
N ARG A 64 18.57 3.37 -5.99
CA ARG A 64 18.31 4.02 -7.28
C ARG A 64 17.85 5.47 -7.09
N PRO A 65 18.23 6.41 -7.97
CA PRO A 65 17.81 7.81 -7.89
C PRO A 65 16.29 7.99 -8.06
N SER A 66 15.63 7.05 -8.75
CA SER A 66 14.16 7.04 -8.90
C SER A 66 13.39 6.49 -7.69
N ALA A 67 14.08 5.93 -6.68
CA ALA A 67 13.43 5.28 -5.54
C ALA A 67 12.49 6.21 -4.74
N PRO A 68 12.83 7.48 -4.46
CA PRO A 68 11.93 8.40 -3.74
C PRO A 68 10.58 8.60 -4.42
N LEU A 69 10.57 8.74 -5.75
CA LEU A 69 9.35 8.92 -6.51
C LEU A 69 8.51 7.64 -6.51
N LEU A 70 9.15 6.49 -6.77
CA LEU A 70 8.49 5.18 -6.78
C LEU A 70 7.84 4.86 -5.44
N VAL A 71 8.53 5.08 -4.32
CA VAL A 71 8.00 4.81 -2.97
C VAL A 71 6.78 5.68 -2.68
N ARG A 72 6.84 6.98 -3.00
CA ARG A 72 5.71 7.89 -2.76
C ARG A 72 4.50 7.52 -3.62
N ALA A 73 4.72 7.16 -4.88
CA ALA A 73 3.66 6.67 -5.76
C ALA A 73 3.07 5.36 -5.22
N ALA A 74 3.89 4.40 -4.81
CA ALA A 74 3.47 3.12 -4.27
C ALA A 74 2.62 3.25 -3.01
N LEU A 75 3.08 4.07 -2.04
CA LEU A 75 2.33 4.35 -0.82
C LEU A 75 1.03 5.09 -1.10
N GLY A 76 1.05 6.08 -2.00
CA GLY A 76 -0.14 6.84 -2.40
C GLY A 76 -1.20 5.95 -3.04
N ILE A 77 -0.80 5.16 -4.04
CA ILE A 77 -1.70 4.23 -4.74
C ILE A 77 -2.24 3.18 -3.77
N SER A 78 -1.39 2.57 -2.93
CA SER A 78 -1.83 1.57 -1.94
C SER A 78 -2.86 2.15 -0.96
N GLY A 79 -2.59 3.35 -0.43
CA GLY A 79 -3.53 4.05 0.44
C GLY A 79 -4.87 4.35 -0.23
N ILE A 80 -4.86 4.86 -1.47
CA ILE A 80 -6.08 5.14 -2.24
C ILE A 80 -6.89 3.86 -2.47
N VAL A 81 -6.24 2.78 -2.92
CA VAL A 81 -6.90 1.50 -3.17
C VAL A 81 -7.53 0.94 -1.89
N GLN A 82 -6.85 1.06 -0.75
CA GLN A 82 -7.41 0.65 0.53
C GLN A 82 -8.62 1.49 0.93
N VAL A 83 -8.57 2.81 0.79
CA VAL A 83 -9.72 3.69 1.07
C VAL A 83 -10.90 3.35 0.17
N ILE A 84 -10.69 3.18 -1.14
CA ILE A 84 -11.75 2.79 -2.09
C ILE A 84 -12.41 1.47 -1.64
N ALA A 85 -11.61 0.46 -1.29
CA ALA A 85 -12.13 -0.81 -0.79
C ALA A 85 -12.93 -0.66 0.52
N LEU A 86 -12.65 0.36 1.33
CA LEU A 86 -13.35 0.63 2.59
C LEU A 86 -14.65 1.41 2.38
N VAL A 87 -14.67 2.40 1.49
CA VAL A 87 -15.82 3.31 1.32
C VAL A 87 -16.82 2.84 0.27
N THR A 88 -16.42 1.94 -0.62
CA THR A 88 -17.31 1.37 -1.64
C THR A 88 -17.85 0.00 -1.21
N PRO A 89 -19.04 -0.39 -1.68
CA PRO A 89 -19.59 -1.74 -1.44
C PRO A 89 -18.94 -2.82 -2.33
N TRP A 90 -17.98 -2.43 -3.18
CA TRP A 90 -17.40 -3.30 -4.20
C TRP A 90 -16.55 -4.43 -3.63
N PHE A 91 -15.95 -4.25 -2.45
CA PHE A 91 -15.11 -5.27 -1.82
C PHE A 91 -15.82 -5.92 -0.62
N PRO A 92 -15.70 -7.24 -0.42
CA PRO A 92 -16.23 -7.89 0.77
C PRO A 92 -15.58 -7.33 2.04
N SER A 93 -16.37 -7.24 3.09
CA SER A 93 -15.97 -6.57 4.33
C SER A 93 -16.62 -7.26 5.52
N ASN A 94 -15.79 -7.77 6.43
CA ASN A 94 -16.21 -8.33 7.72
C ASN A 94 -16.12 -7.27 8.84
N ARG A 95 -16.23 -5.99 8.49
CA ARG A 95 -16.17 -4.88 9.45
C ARG A 95 -17.46 -4.80 10.25
N ILE A 96 -17.32 -4.40 11.51
CA ILE A 96 -18.46 -4.09 12.38
C ILE A 96 -19.23 -2.91 11.76
N PRO A 97 -20.57 -2.99 11.66
CA PRO A 97 -21.38 -1.89 11.16
C PRO A 97 -21.13 -0.60 11.96
N GLY A 98 -20.91 0.53 11.28
CA GLY A 98 -20.62 1.83 11.90
C GLY A 98 -19.14 2.18 12.03
N ASP A 99 -18.23 1.19 11.97
CA ASP A 99 -16.80 1.41 12.25
C ASP A 99 -15.98 1.83 11.02
N THR A 100 -16.59 1.94 9.83
CA THR A 100 -15.88 2.27 8.58
C THR A 100 -14.98 3.50 8.70
N SER A 101 -15.42 4.52 9.43
CA SER A 101 -14.64 5.74 9.68
C SER A 101 -13.33 5.46 10.41
N LEU A 102 -13.33 4.58 11.42
CA LEU A 102 -12.13 4.21 12.18
C LEU A 102 -11.11 3.50 11.27
N TYR A 103 -11.56 2.57 10.42
CA TYR A 103 -10.69 1.90 9.46
C TYR A 103 -10.10 2.89 8.43
N VAL A 104 -10.90 3.84 7.94
CA VAL A 104 -10.41 4.87 7.01
C VAL A 104 -9.38 5.77 7.69
N ILE A 105 -9.64 6.21 8.93
CA ILE A 105 -8.67 6.97 9.73
C ILE A 105 -7.36 6.21 9.87
N TRP A 106 -7.41 4.91 10.19
CA TRP A 106 -6.22 4.08 10.29
C TRP A 106 -5.43 3.99 8.99
N VAL A 107 -6.09 3.77 7.86
CA VAL A 107 -5.41 3.75 6.55
C VAL A 107 -4.76 5.10 6.25
N VAL A 108 -5.48 6.20 6.47
CA VAL A 108 -4.98 7.56 6.19
C VAL A 108 -3.80 7.89 7.10
N VAL A 109 -3.88 7.59 8.40
CA VAL A 109 -2.79 7.82 9.36
C VAL A 109 -1.58 6.97 9.01
N TYR A 110 -1.78 5.68 8.71
CA TYR A 110 -0.70 4.75 8.37
C TYR A 110 0.07 5.20 7.12
N TYR A 111 -0.61 5.36 5.98
CA TYR A 111 0.06 5.78 4.74
C TYR A 111 0.53 7.24 4.79
N GLY A 112 -0.22 8.11 5.45
CA GLY A 112 0.14 9.51 5.65
C GLY A 112 1.42 9.67 6.47
N ALA A 113 1.59 8.91 7.54
CA ALA A 113 2.80 8.90 8.35
C ALA A 113 4.02 8.42 7.55
N LEU A 114 3.86 7.34 6.77
CA LEU A 114 4.93 6.83 5.91
C LEU A 114 5.32 7.84 4.81
N LEU A 115 4.34 8.48 4.17
CA LEU A 115 4.59 9.55 3.20
C LEU A 115 5.30 10.75 3.83
N ALA A 116 4.86 11.18 5.01
CA ALA A 116 5.52 12.26 5.77
C ALA A 116 6.96 11.91 6.12
N PHE A 117 7.22 10.66 6.53
CA PHE A 117 8.57 10.14 6.77
C PHE A 117 9.45 10.26 5.52
N THR A 118 8.97 9.84 4.34
CA THR A 118 9.76 9.94 3.09
C THR A 118 10.09 11.37 2.67
N ARG A 119 9.28 12.36 3.09
CA ARG A 119 9.51 13.79 2.80
C ARG A 119 10.49 14.43 3.79
N ARG A 120 10.50 13.94 5.03
CA ARG A 120 11.36 14.48 6.10
C ARG A 120 12.75 13.87 6.10
N SER A 121 12.89 12.60 5.72
CA SER A 121 14.17 11.89 5.84
C SER A 121 15.27 12.50 4.95
N ALA A 122 16.47 12.62 5.51
CA ALA A 122 17.64 13.15 4.80
C ALA A 122 18.09 12.22 3.67
N GLU A 123 17.99 10.89 3.86
CA GLU A 123 18.39 9.92 2.84
C GLU A 123 17.56 10.03 1.55
N PHE A 124 16.24 10.22 1.67
CA PHE A 124 15.40 10.41 0.47
C PHE A 124 15.73 11.72 -0.25
N LYS A 125 16.08 12.79 0.50
CA LYS A 125 16.49 14.06 -0.08
C LYS A 125 17.81 13.92 -0.84
N ALA A 126 18.77 13.21 -0.24
CA ALA A 126 20.07 12.95 -0.84
C ALA A 126 20.02 12.11 -2.12
N MET A 127 18.98 11.28 -2.32
CA MET A 127 18.78 10.49 -3.55
C MET A 127 18.15 11.30 -4.70
N THR A 128 17.53 12.45 -4.40
CA THR A 128 16.90 13.34 -5.38
C THR A 128 17.79 14.50 -5.83
N THR A 129 18.96 14.67 -5.20
CA THR A 129 20.00 15.66 -5.58
C THR A 129 21.05 14.97 -6.44
#